data_AF-A0A2P5HYW8-F1
#
_entry.id   AF-A0A2P5HYW8-F1
#
_cell.length_a   1.000
_cell.length_b   1.000
_cell.length_c   1.000
_cell.angle_alpha   90.00
_cell.angle_beta   90.00
_cell.angle_gamma   90.00
#
_symmetry.space_group_name_H-M   'P 1'
#
loop_
_entity.id
_entity.type
_entity.pdbx_description
1 polymer ?
#
loop_
_entity_poly.entity_id
_entity_poly.type
_entity_poly.pdbx_seq_one_letter_code
_entity_poly.pdbx_strand_id
1 'polypeptide(L)'
;MDRTLPEPVDHPGKYYPEVHYQDQPRAEQAHPERQLVQAQFAHNPEEDLPDAAGQRKDSKIRICGLPPRKFWMVSGVIVLVIVGAGVGIGVGIGLSITKRSQSADSSPSTTTPTSLDVASISGSVSSSTSNMPTTTSALSTSVTTTQLVGPSSTIFRDCPSSEETLHEVTFGNNSSIFRKYCNIALSSVDMVNVVTTTQTTLNSCITDCARYNYAKASEIASGETHKCNTVCWWNSLDTNTPGACWGYETQNSTAGEFQFETSMICDSAV
;
A
#
# COMPACT_ATOMS: atom_id res chain seq x y z
N MET A 1 -1.09 -52.52 22.57
CA MET A 1 -2.12 -51.51 22.88
C MET A 1 -2.71 -51.04 21.58
N ASP A 2 -3.99 -51.31 21.41
CA ASP A 2 -4.78 -51.19 20.19
C ASP A 2 -5.03 -49.72 19.82
N ARG A 3 -4.94 -49.37 18.53
CA ARG A 3 -5.17 -48.01 18.00
C ARG A 3 -6.55 -47.97 17.35
N THR A 4 -7.55 -47.53 18.10
CA THR A 4 -8.86 -47.17 17.57
C THR A 4 -8.80 -45.83 16.84
N LEU A 5 -9.09 -45.87 15.53
CA LEU A 5 -9.36 -44.71 14.67
C LEU A 5 -10.70 -44.06 15.07
N PRO A 6 -10.80 -42.71 15.07
CA PRO A 6 -12.09 -42.04 15.28
C PRO A 6 -12.98 -42.10 14.03
N GLU A 7 -14.28 -42.32 14.25
CA GLU A 7 -15.34 -42.33 13.24
C GLU A 7 -15.55 -40.95 12.57
N PRO A 8 -16.10 -40.93 11.34
CA PRO A 8 -16.46 -39.69 10.66
C PRO A 8 -17.75 -39.10 11.26
N VAL A 9 -17.69 -37.81 11.61
CA VAL A 9 -18.84 -37.05 12.08
C VAL A 9 -19.69 -36.64 10.86
N ASP A 10 -20.90 -37.19 10.78
CA ASP A 10 -21.92 -36.83 9.82
C ASP A 10 -22.40 -35.39 10.06
N HIS A 11 -22.44 -34.56 9.01
CA HIS A 11 -22.89 -33.17 9.09
C HIS A 11 -24.29 -33.05 8.47
N PRO A 12 -25.32 -32.63 9.23
CA PRO A 12 -26.64 -32.44 8.67
C PRO A 12 -26.62 -31.30 7.64
N GLY A 13 -27.03 -31.63 6.42
CA GLY A 13 -27.11 -30.71 5.29
C GLY A 13 -27.86 -29.43 5.64
N LYS A 14 -27.19 -28.30 5.47
CA LYS A 14 -27.80 -26.98 5.58
C LYS A 14 -28.70 -26.77 4.36
N TYR A 15 -30.00 -26.80 4.64
CA TYR A 15 -31.08 -26.38 3.77
C TYR A 15 -30.87 -24.90 3.42
N TYR A 16 -30.55 -24.59 2.16
CA TYR A 16 -30.59 -23.22 1.66
C TYR A 16 -32.02 -22.93 1.20
N PRO A 17 -32.70 -21.88 1.70
CA PRO A 17 -33.97 -21.47 1.13
C PRO A 17 -33.76 -20.89 -0.26
N GLU A 18 -34.49 -21.44 -1.22
CA GLU A 18 -34.59 -20.96 -2.58
C GLU A 18 -35.24 -19.56 -2.58
N VAL A 19 -34.43 -18.53 -2.85
CA VAL A 19 -34.93 -17.17 -3.05
C VAL A 19 -35.59 -17.09 -4.41
N HIS A 20 -36.92 -17.20 -4.43
CA HIS A 20 -37.75 -16.88 -5.58
C HIS A 20 -37.58 -15.38 -5.91
N TYR A 21 -36.86 -15.06 -6.98
CA TYR A 21 -36.90 -13.73 -7.58
C TYR A 21 -38.28 -13.54 -8.24
N GLN A 22 -39.10 -12.67 -7.65
CA GLN A 22 -40.27 -12.14 -8.34
C GLN A 22 -39.80 -11.00 -9.26
N ASP A 23 -39.94 -11.20 -10.56
CA ASP A 23 -39.85 -10.14 -11.58
C ASP A 23 -40.97 -9.12 -11.32
N GLN A 24 -40.59 -7.96 -10.78
CA GLN A 24 -41.50 -6.82 -10.64
C GLN A 24 -41.36 -5.92 -11.88
N PRO A 25 -42.42 -5.73 -12.68
CA PRO A 25 -42.32 -4.96 -13.91
C PRO A 25 -42.03 -3.48 -13.63
N ARG A 26 -41.04 -2.98 -14.37
CA ARG A 26 -40.61 -1.58 -14.49
C ARG A 26 -41.81 -0.68 -14.81
N ALA A 27 -42.32 0.01 -13.80
CA ALA A 27 -43.22 1.13 -13.99
C ALA A 27 -42.41 2.32 -14.53
N GLU A 28 -42.60 2.60 -15.81
CA GLU A 28 -42.14 3.77 -16.52
C GLU A 28 -42.84 5.02 -15.98
N GLN A 29 -42.24 5.66 -14.97
CA GLN A 29 -42.67 6.98 -14.54
C GLN A 29 -41.97 8.04 -15.39
N ALA A 30 -42.62 8.39 -16.49
CA ALA A 30 -42.37 9.62 -17.23
C ALA A 30 -42.60 10.82 -16.30
N HIS A 31 -41.55 11.59 -16.04
CA HIS A 31 -41.61 12.86 -15.32
C HIS A 31 -41.67 14.02 -16.34
N PRO A 32 -42.77 14.79 -16.42
CA PRO A 32 -42.88 15.93 -17.32
C PRO A 32 -42.66 17.23 -16.54
N GLU A 33 -41.41 17.66 -16.35
CA GLU A 33 -41.13 19.00 -15.80
C GLU A 33 -39.77 19.54 -16.27
N ARG A 34 -39.67 19.84 -17.57
CA ARG A 34 -38.59 20.67 -18.12
C ARG A 34 -39.04 21.50 -19.33
N GLN A 35 -40.16 22.21 -19.22
CA GLN A 35 -40.64 23.10 -20.30
C GLN A 35 -41.05 24.52 -19.87
N LEU A 36 -40.52 25.05 -18.76
CA LEU A 36 -40.82 26.44 -18.36
C LEU A 36 -39.59 27.31 -18.06
N VAL A 37 -38.54 27.28 -18.90
CA VAL A 37 -37.54 28.38 -18.94
C VAL A 37 -36.97 28.53 -20.36
N GLN A 38 -37.82 28.74 -21.37
CA GLN A 38 -37.34 29.09 -22.72
C GLN A 38 -38.35 29.94 -23.50
N ALA A 39 -38.91 30.96 -22.87
CA ALA A 39 -39.76 31.96 -23.53
C ALA A 39 -39.46 33.36 -22.99
N GLN A 40 -38.34 33.93 -23.40
CA GLN A 40 -37.90 35.34 -23.31
C GLN A 40 -36.42 35.25 -23.74
N PHE A 41 -35.99 35.61 -24.95
CA PHE A 41 -36.19 36.85 -25.69
C PHE A 41 -36.05 36.55 -27.19
N ALA A 42 -37.07 36.91 -27.96
CA ALA A 42 -36.92 37.09 -29.39
C ALA A 42 -36.95 38.60 -29.68
N HIS A 43 -36.13 38.99 -30.66
CA HIS A 43 -36.15 40.24 -31.44
C HIS A 43 -35.20 41.39 -31.04
N ASN A 44 -34.06 41.43 -31.73
CA ASN A 44 -33.58 42.64 -32.42
C ASN A 44 -32.91 42.21 -33.75
N PRO A 45 -33.16 42.90 -34.88
CA PRO A 45 -32.64 42.52 -36.19
C PRO A 45 -31.27 43.16 -36.49
N GLU A 46 -30.57 42.52 -37.43
CA GLU A 46 -29.49 43.00 -38.31
C GLU A 46 -28.38 43.88 -37.70
N GLU A 47 -27.13 43.40 -37.72
CA GLU A 47 -26.04 43.97 -38.54
C GLU A 47 -24.90 42.93 -38.76
N ASP A 48 -24.62 42.72 -40.05
CA ASP A 48 -23.43 42.21 -40.75
C ASP A 48 -22.55 41.00 -40.30
N LEU A 49 -22.38 40.13 -41.30
CA LEU A 49 -21.47 38.98 -41.50
C LEU A 49 -19.96 39.32 -41.32
N PRO A 50 -19.04 38.34 -41.11
CA PRO A 50 -18.84 37.23 -42.05
C PRO A 50 -18.62 35.83 -41.46
N ASP A 51 -18.92 34.88 -42.34
CA ASP A 51 -18.74 33.43 -42.26
C ASP A 51 -17.41 32.95 -41.66
N ALA A 52 -17.52 32.04 -40.68
CA ALA A 52 -16.48 31.08 -40.34
C ALA A 52 -17.11 29.71 -40.06
N ALA A 53 -17.52 29.03 -41.14
CA ALA A 53 -17.70 27.59 -41.13
C ALA A 53 -16.33 26.91 -40.95
N GLY A 54 -16.18 26.04 -39.94
CA GLY A 54 -15.09 25.06 -39.97
C GLY A 54 -14.59 24.52 -38.64
N GLN A 55 -14.94 23.25 -38.39
CA GLN A 55 -14.21 22.25 -37.59
C GLN A 55 -14.33 22.30 -36.05
N ARG A 56 -15.29 21.50 -35.56
CA ARG A 56 -15.10 20.74 -34.31
C ARG A 56 -13.86 19.86 -34.48
N LYS A 57 -12.73 20.27 -33.90
CA LYS A 57 -11.55 19.42 -33.79
C LYS A 57 -11.81 18.41 -32.69
N ASP A 58 -12.18 17.20 -33.10
CA ASP A 58 -12.15 16.00 -32.28
C ASP A 58 -10.68 15.79 -31.84
N SER A 59 -10.35 16.28 -30.64
CA SER A 59 -9.01 16.15 -30.07
C SER A 59 -8.81 14.72 -29.61
N LYS A 60 -8.41 13.87 -30.56
CA LYS A 60 -7.99 12.49 -30.33
C LYS A 60 -6.93 12.47 -29.23
N ILE A 61 -7.23 11.80 -28.11
CA ILE A 61 -6.37 11.69 -26.92
C ILE A 61 -4.97 11.24 -27.36
N ARG A 62 -3.96 12.04 -27.01
CA ARG A 62 -2.54 11.77 -27.27
C ARG A 62 -1.90 11.35 -25.95
N ILE A 63 -1.38 10.14 -25.90
CA ILE A 63 -0.56 9.67 -24.78
C ILE A 63 0.89 10.05 -25.16
N CYS A 64 1.53 10.87 -24.32
CA CYS A 64 2.91 11.36 -24.52
C CYS A 64 3.16 12.04 -25.88
N GLY A 65 2.21 12.84 -26.38
CA GLY A 65 2.40 13.64 -27.61
C GLY A 65 2.39 12.85 -28.92
N LEU A 66 2.26 11.51 -28.89
CA LEU A 66 2.15 10.68 -30.08
C LEU A 66 0.74 10.12 -30.25
N PRO A 67 0.25 9.96 -31.50
CA PRO A 67 -1.00 9.26 -31.73
C PRO A 67 -0.84 7.79 -31.31
N PRO A 68 -1.87 7.17 -30.69
CA PRO A 68 -1.77 5.85 -30.07
C PRO A 68 -1.27 4.75 -31.01
N ARG A 69 -1.54 4.87 -32.32
CA ARG A 69 -1.02 3.93 -33.33
C ARG A 69 0.51 3.94 -33.46
N LYS A 70 1.17 5.09 -33.27
CA LYS A 70 2.64 5.17 -33.32
C LYS A 70 3.29 4.65 -32.04
N PHE A 71 2.64 4.85 -30.89
CA PHE A 71 3.11 4.35 -29.61
C PHE A 71 3.25 2.81 -29.60
N TRP A 72 2.23 2.11 -30.09
CA TRP A 72 2.26 0.64 -30.19
C TRP A 72 3.36 0.13 -31.15
N MET A 73 3.63 0.84 -32.24
CA MET A 73 4.72 0.47 -33.16
C MET A 73 6.11 0.63 -32.51
N VAL A 74 6.34 1.74 -31.80
CA VAL A 74 7.61 1.98 -31.09
C VAL A 74 7.82 0.96 -29.96
N SER A 75 6.77 0.70 -29.17
CA SER A 75 6.80 -0.31 -28.10
C SER A 75 7.14 -1.70 -28.66
N GLY A 76 6.52 -2.11 -29.77
CA GLY A 76 6.80 -3.38 -30.42
C GLY A 76 8.27 -3.53 -30.85
N VAL A 77 8.87 -2.47 -31.41
CA VAL A 77 10.29 -2.48 -31.82
C VAL A 77 11.21 -2.63 -30.60
N ILE A 78 10.93 -1.93 -29.50
CA ILE A 78 11.73 -2.01 -28.27
C ILE A 78 11.70 -3.43 -27.69
N VAL A 79 10.52 -4.05 -27.62
CA VAL A 79 10.38 -5.44 -27.15
C VAL A 79 11.17 -6.40 -28.05
N LEU A 80 11.12 -6.19 -29.37
CA LEU A 80 11.82 -7.03 -30.33
C LEU A 80 13.34 -6.91 -30.20
N VAL A 81 13.87 -5.72 -29.91
CA VAL A 81 15.30 -5.51 -29.63
C VAL A 81 15.72 -6.23 -28.34
N ILE A 82 14.93 -6.15 -27.27
CA ILE A 82 15.22 -6.80 -25.99
C ILE A 82 15.24 -8.33 -26.14
N VAL A 83 14.24 -8.89 -26.82
CA VAL A 83 14.14 -10.34 -27.04
C VAL A 83 15.19 -10.82 -28.05
N GLY A 84 15.47 -10.02 -29.10
CA GLY A 84 16.46 -10.35 -30.12
C GLY A 84 17.91 -10.31 -29.62
N ALA A 85 18.22 -9.46 -28.64
CA ALA A 85 19.53 -9.44 -27.98
C ALA A 85 19.68 -10.53 -26.90
N GLY A 86 18.60 -11.17 -26.48
CA GLY A 86 18.53 -12.04 -25.30
C GLY A 86 18.44 -13.54 -25.58
N VAL A 87 18.82 -14.03 -26.77
CA VAL A 87 18.92 -15.48 -27.03
C VAL A 87 20.31 -15.82 -27.58
N GLY A 88 21.25 -15.96 -26.66
CA GLY A 88 22.59 -16.47 -26.92
C GLY A 88 23.08 -17.34 -25.75
N ILE A 89 22.99 -18.66 -25.95
CA ILE A 89 23.66 -19.76 -25.22
C ILE A 89 22.96 -20.24 -23.93
N GLY A 90 22.51 -21.50 -23.93
CA GLY A 90 22.16 -22.16 -22.66
C GLY A 90 21.55 -23.56 -22.71
N VAL A 91 22.12 -24.55 -23.41
CA VAL A 91 22.01 -26.01 -23.12
C VAL A 91 22.99 -26.75 -24.04
N GLY A 92 23.86 -27.69 -23.66
CA GLY A 92 24.21 -28.35 -22.41
C GLY A 92 25.02 -29.60 -22.77
N ILE A 93 26.13 -29.92 -22.08
CA ILE A 93 26.75 -31.26 -22.09
C ILE A 93 27.41 -31.47 -20.72
N GLY A 94 27.00 -32.52 -20.01
CA GLY A 94 27.61 -32.95 -18.76
C GLY A 94 28.76 -33.93 -18.98
N LEU A 95 29.55 -34.16 -17.93
CA LEU A 95 30.19 -35.45 -17.61
C LEU A 95 30.87 -35.38 -16.24
N SER A 96 30.59 -36.40 -15.43
CA SER A 96 31.10 -36.64 -14.08
C SER A 96 32.42 -37.42 -14.13
N ILE A 97 33.41 -37.11 -13.26
CA ILE A 97 34.51 -38.04 -12.90
C ILE A 97 34.90 -37.92 -11.40
N THR A 98 34.57 -39.00 -10.69
CA THR A 98 35.25 -39.81 -9.66
C THR A 98 36.58 -39.37 -8.97
N LYS A 99 36.51 -39.35 -7.62
CA LYS A 99 37.47 -39.74 -6.53
C LYS A 99 38.99 -39.54 -6.66
N ARG A 100 39.61 -39.04 -5.57
CA ARG A 100 40.68 -39.73 -4.82
C ARG A 100 40.88 -39.18 -3.40
N SER A 101 41.09 -40.11 -2.47
CA SER A 101 41.41 -39.93 -1.05
C SER A 101 42.92 -39.76 -0.84
N GLN A 102 43.35 -39.03 0.19
CA GLN A 102 44.46 -39.44 1.08
C GLN A 102 44.57 -38.56 2.34
N SER A 103 44.85 -39.23 3.45
CA SER A 103 44.93 -38.76 4.84
C SER A 103 46.38 -38.46 5.28
N ALA A 104 46.56 -37.58 6.28
CA ALA A 104 47.49 -37.65 7.43
C ALA A 104 47.43 -36.29 8.16
N ASP A 105 47.02 -36.16 9.43
CA ASP A 105 47.77 -36.41 10.69
C ASP A 105 48.87 -35.32 10.90
N SER A 106 49.05 -34.56 11.99
CA SER A 106 48.84 -34.79 13.43
C SER A 106 48.72 -33.49 14.26
N SER A 107 48.37 -33.70 15.53
CA SER A 107 47.98 -32.85 16.67
C SER A 107 49.08 -31.95 17.33
N PRO A 108 48.76 -31.19 18.42
CA PRO A 108 49.41 -29.93 18.81
C PRO A 108 50.43 -30.02 19.97
N SER A 109 51.19 -28.93 20.20
CA SER A 109 52.12 -28.80 21.34
C SER A 109 51.74 -27.63 22.26
N THR A 110 51.47 -27.98 23.52
CA THR A 110 51.41 -27.13 24.72
C THR A 110 52.80 -26.94 25.30
N THR A 111 53.15 -25.74 25.79
CA THR A 111 54.18 -25.56 26.83
C THR A 111 54.02 -24.23 27.58
N THR A 112 53.70 -24.34 28.87
CA THR A 112 53.96 -23.37 29.95
C THR A 112 55.46 -23.37 30.33
N PRO A 113 55.96 -22.27 30.93
CA PRO A 113 56.48 -22.40 32.30
C PRO A 113 56.16 -21.22 33.25
N THR A 114 56.21 -21.54 34.54
CA THR A 114 55.96 -20.69 35.73
C THR A 114 57.27 -20.30 36.44
N SER A 115 57.37 -19.06 36.93
CA SER A 115 58.00 -18.57 38.21
C SER A 115 58.27 -17.05 38.12
N LEU A 116 57.56 -16.17 38.86
CA LEU A 116 57.82 -15.65 40.22
C LEU A 116 59.08 -14.76 40.35
N ASP A 117 58.91 -13.43 40.53
CA ASP A 117 59.26 -12.65 41.76
C ASP A 117 58.97 -11.12 41.66
N VAL A 118 58.13 -10.64 42.59
CA VAL A 118 58.18 -9.43 43.46
C VAL A 118 58.20 -7.95 42.97
N ALA A 119 57.26 -7.21 43.59
CA ALA A 119 57.19 -5.81 44.06
C ALA A 119 56.92 -4.61 43.11
N SER A 120 55.68 -4.11 43.24
CA SER A 120 55.27 -2.76 43.69
C SER A 120 55.80 -1.51 42.97
N ILE A 121 54.89 -0.66 42.48
CA ILE A 121 54.63 0.73 42.96
C ILE A 121 53.40 1.30 42.21
N SER A 122 52.52 1.94 42.97
CA SER A 122 51.25 2.59 42.60
C SER A 122 51.32 3.61 41.47
N GLY A 123 50.23 3.70 40.70
CA GLY A 123 49.95 4.80 39.78
C GLY A 123 48.67 4.61 38.97
N SER A 124 47.51 4.46 39.62
CA SER A 124 46.22 4.40 38.93
C SER A 124 45.80 5.80 38.47
N VAL A 125 45.95 6.06 37.16
CA VAL A 125 45.34 7.20 36.47
C VAL A 125 43.84 6.94 36.31
N SER A 126 43.02 7.63 37.10
CA SER A 126 41.57 7.65 36.95
C SER A 126 41.20 8.38 35.65
N SER A 127 40.82 7.64 34.61
CA SER A 127 40.14 8.16 33.43
C SER A 127 38.66 8.38 33.75
N SER A 128 38.33 9.60 34.18
CA SER A 128 36.94 10.07 34.29
C SER A 128 36.34 10.19 32.89
N THR A 129 35.68 9.12 32.42
CA THR A 129 34.78 9.20 31.27
C THR A 129 33.48 9.83 31.74
N SER A 130 33.30 11.10 31.37
CA SER A 130 32.07 11.84 31.58
C SER A 130 30.96 11.22 30.74
N ASN A 131 30.10 10.42 31.37
CA ASN A 131 28.81 10.01 30.79
C ASN A 131 27.92 11.25 30.78
N MET A 132 28.05 12.04 29.73
CA MET A 132 27.12 13.11 29.42
C MET A 132 25.80 12.45 29.00
N PRO A 133 24.68 12.61 29.74
CA PRO A 133 23.39 12.18 29.23
C PRO A 133 23.10 13.02 27.99
N THR A 134 23.09 12.38 26.82
CA THR A 134 22.55 12.98 25.61
C THR A 134 21.05 13.10 25.84
N THR A 135 20.63 14.24 26.40
CA THR A 135 19.24 14.65 26.41
C THR A 135 18.87 14.96 24.97
N THR A 136 18.51 13.93 24.20
CA THR A 136 17.76 14.11 22.98
C THR A 136 16.44 14.70 23.42
N SER A 137 16.33 16.04 23.39
CA SER A 137 15.04 16.72 23.44
C SER A 137 14.23 16.16 22.28
N ALA A 138 13.37 15.19 22.58
CA ALA A 138 12.24 14.89 21.72
C ALA A 138 11.48 16.22 21.65
N LEU A 139 11.64 16.92 20.53
CA LEU A 139 10.75 18.00 20.19
C LEU A 139 9.39 17.33 20.05
N SER A 140 8.59 17.36 21.11
CA SER A 140 7.21 16.87 21.08
C SER A 140 6.46 17.78 20.12
N THR A 141 6.50 17.45 18.82
CA THR A 141 5.71 18.13 17.81
C THR A 141 4.26 17.94 18.22
N SER A 142 3.61 19.03 18.61
CA SER A 142 2.20 18.99 19.00
C SER A 142 1.37 18.67 17.76
N VAL A 143 0.80 17.47 17.71
CA VAL A 143 -0.17 17.10 16.68
C VAL A 143 -1.44 17.93 16.89
N THR A 144 -1.87 18.59 15.84
CA THR A 144 -3.09 19.41 15.78
C THR A 144 -4.09 18.71 14.87
N THR A 145 -5.38 18.84 15.17
CA THR A 145 -6.44 18.28 14.32
C THR A 145 -7.34 19.40 13.81
N THR A 146 -7.51 19.47 12.50
CA THR A 146 -8.44 20.37 11.83
C THR A 146 -9.74 19.64 11.54
N GLN A 147 -10.87 20.26 11.91
CA GLN A 147 -12.20 19.77 11.59
C GLN A 147 -12.64 20.37 10.24
N LEU A 148 -13.00 19.51 9.29
CA LEU A 148 -13.59 19.92 8.01
C LEU A 148 -15.08 19.53 8.05
N VAL A 149 -15.95 20.54 8.05
CA VAL A 149 -17.41 20.36 8.11
C VAL A 149 -18.00 20.59 6.72
N GLY A 150 -18.65 19.55 6.19
CA GLY A 150 -19.40 19.60 4.94
C GLY A 150 -20.91 19.52 5.16
N PRO A 151 -21.71 19.60 4.09
CA PRO A 151 -23.17 19.56 4.19
C PRO A 151 -23.71 18.20 4.65
N SER A 152 -22.97 17.11 4.39
CA SER A 152 -23.41 15.74 4.68
C SER A 152 -22.41 14.92 5.50
N SER A 153 -21.21 15.46 5.73
CA SER A 153 -20.12 14.74 6.40
C SER A 153 -19.19 15.69 7.12
N THR A 154 -18.60 15.21 8.20
CA THR A 154 -17.55 15.91 8.94
C THR A 154 -16.36 14.96 9.07
N ILE A 155 -15.17 15.43 8.69
CA ILE A 155 -13.92 14.70 8.83
C ILE A 155 -12.94 15.48 9.71
N PHE A 156 -12.04 14.77 10.39
CA PHE A 156 -11.02 15.34 11.26
C PHE A 156 -9.65 14.93 10.73
N ARG A 157 -8.91 15.92 10.27
CA ARG A 157 -7.63 15.75 9.60
C ARG A 157 -6.52 16.26 10.52
N ASP A 158 -5.54 15.42 10.84
CA ASP A 158 -4.37 15.80 11.65
C ASP A 158 -3.13 16.19 10.81
N CYS A 159 -3.16 15.88 9.51
CA CYS A 159 -2.19 16.35 8.53
C CYS A 159 -2.30 17.87 8.27
N PRO A 160 -1.18 18.60 8.10
CA PRO A 160 0.21 18.13 8.01
C PRO A 160 0.93 17.98 9.37
N SER A 161 0.29 18.27 10.50
CA SER A 161 0.97 18.25 11.81
C SER A 161 1.31 16.85 12.32
N SER A 162 0.65 15.81 11.77
CA SER A 162 0.91 14.40 12.03
C SER A 162 1.90 13.75 11.05
N GLU A 163 2.53 14.53 10.15
CA GLU A 163 3.54 14.03 9.20
C GLU A 163 4.65 13.28 9.95
N GLU A 164 5.03 12.10 9.45
CA GLU A 164 6.10 11.26 10.01
C GLU A 164 5.88 10.79 11.47
N THR A 165 4.68 11.00 12.01
CA THR A 165 4.32 10.50 13.35
C THR A 165 3.94 9.02 13.30
N LEU A 166 4.17 8.33 14.42
CA LEU A 166 3.83 6.91 14.58
C LEU A 166 2.47 6.77 15.26
N HIS A 167 1.63 5.89 14.73
CA HIS A 167 0.37 5.48 15.34
C HIS A 167 0.40 3.99 15.62
N GLU A 168 0.36 3.63 16.90
CA GLU A 168 0.28 2.24 17.35
C GLU A 168 -1.18 1.81 17.51
N VAL A 169 -1.49 0.63 17.00
CA VAL A 169 -2.79 -0.03 17.15
C VAL A 169 -2.58 -1.45 17.67
N THR A 170 -3.28 -1.78 18.76
CA THR A 170 -3.17 -3.09 19.41
C THR A 170 -4.51 -3.82 19.41
N PHE A 171 -4.51 -5.06 18.92
CA PHE A 171 -5.64 -5.99 18.92
C PHE A 171 -5.24 -7.32 19.55
N GLY A 172 -5.82 -7.62 20.72
CA GLY A 172 -5.41 -8.78 21.52
C GLY A 172 -3.93 -8.66 21.91
N ASN A 173 -3.12 -9.64 21.48
CA ASN A 173 -1.68 -9.65 21.71
C ASN A 173 -0.85 -9.14 20.52
N ASN A 174 -1.51 -8.66 19.45
CA ASN A 174 -0.84 -8.15 18.26
C ASN A 174 -0.84 -6.63 18.28
N SER A 175 0.34 -6.02 18.15
CA SER A 175 0.49 -4.57 17.94
C SER A 175 1.02 -4.31 16.53
N SER A 176 0.57 -3.23 15.91
CA SER A 176 1.06 -2.73 14.63
C SER A 176 1.29 -1.23 14.74
N ILE A 177 2.43 -0.78 14.23
CA ILE A 177 2.80 0.63 14.23
C ILE A 177 2.79 1.09 12.79
N PHE A 178 2.08 2.18 12.53
CA PHE A 178 2.00 2.80 11.21
C PHE A 178 2.63 4.19 11.28
N ARG A 179 3.44 4.53 10.28
CA ARG A 179 3.97 5.87 10.09
C ARG A 179 3.05 6.63 9.14
N LYS A 180 2.64 7.83 9.53
CA LYS A 180 1.73 8.68 8.74
C LYS A 180 2.48 9.52 7.72
N TYR A 181 1.87 9.68 6.55
CA TYR A 181 2.34 10.47 5.43
C TYR A 181 1.19 11.32 4.89
N CYS A 182 1.35 12.64 4.88
CA CYS A 182 0.31 13.58 4.50
C CYS A 182 0.40 13.93 3.01
N ASN A 183 -0.74 13.98 2.34
CA ASN A 183 -0.84 14.24 0.89
C ASN A 183 0.02 13.30 0.03
N ILE A 184 0.14 12.05 0.46
CA ILE A 184 0.91 11.01 -0.21
C ILE A 184 0.01 9.79 -0.36
N ALA A 185 0.02 9.18 -1.54
CA ALA A 185 -0.54 7.87 -1.81
C ALA A 185 0.61 6.88 -2.02
N LEU A 186 0.49 5.68 -1.46
CA LEU A 186 1.42 4.59 -1.71
C LEU A 186 0.82 3.60 -2.71
N SER A 187 1.65 2.98 -3.54
CA SER A 187 1.18 1.98 -4.50
C SER A 187 0.79 0.66 -3.83
N SER A 188 -0.32 0.08 -4.26
CA SER A 188 -0.68 -1.31 -3.92
C SER A 188 0.07 -2.28 -4.83
N VAL A 189 0.49 -3.43 -4.30
CA VAL A 189 1.25 -4.44 -5.08
C VAL A 189 0.44 -5.07 -6.20
N ASP A 190 -0.86 -5.27 -5.97
CA ASP A 190 -1.76 -5.94 -6.91
C ASP A 190 -3.01 -5.11 -7.22
N MET A 191 -3.03 -3.84 -6.81
CA MET A 191 -4.19 -2.95 -6.90
C MET A 191 -5.44 -3.49 -6.18
N VAL A 192 -5.25 -4.36 -5.19
CA VAL A 192 -6.32 -4.97 -4.38
C VAL A 192 -6.45 -4.23 -3.06
N ASN A 193 -7.66 -3.74 -2.78
CA ASN A 193 -8.03 -3.19 -1.49
C ASN A 193 -8.72 -4.27 -0.66
N VAL A 194 -8.17 -4.57 0.52
CA VAL A 194 -8.74 -5.51 1.50
C VAL A 194 -9.61 -4.80 2.53
N VAL A 195 -9.43 -3.50 2.70
CA VAL A 195 -10.32 -2.62 3.45
C VAL A 195 -10.90 -1.58 2.49
N THR A 196 -12.21 -1.39 2.52
CA THR A 196 -12.92 -0.34 1.77
C THR A 196 -14.07 0.14 2.63
N THR A 197 -13.83 1.18 3.43
CA THR A 197 -14.78 1.73 4.39
C THR A 197 -14.85 3.26 4.26
N THR A 198 -15.72 3.90 5.04
CA THR A 198 -15.73 5.36 5.19
C THR A 198 -15.43 5.68 6.64
N GLN A 199 -14.46 6.55 6.86
CA GLN A 199 -13.95 6.91 8.17
C GLN A 199 -13.81 8.42 8.30
N THR A 200 -13.98 8.93 9.51
CA THR A 200 -13.88 10.36 9.77
C THR A 200 -12.44 10.81 10.08
N THR A 201 -11.51 9.87 10.30
CA THR A 201 -10.10 10.16 10.61
C THR A 201 -9.16 9.13 9.96
N LEU A 202 -7.91 9.53 9.70
CA LEU A 202 -6.85 8.61 9.28
C LEU A 202 -6.60 7.50 10.32
N ASN A 203 -6.62 7.81 11.62
CA ASN A 203 -6.44 6.81 12.69
C ASN A 203 -7.50 5.71 12.65
N SER A 204 -8.76 6.07 12.37
CA SER A 204 -9.84 5.10 12.23
C SER A 204 -9.62 4.19 11.02
N CYS A 205 -9.08 4.73 9.92
CA CYS A 205 -8.70 3.94 8.75
C CYS A 205 -7.54 2.97 9.07
N ILE A 206 -6.51 3.43 9.79
CA ILE A 206 -5.42 2.57 10.29
C ILE A 206 -5.96 1.47 11.21
N THR A 207 -6.91 1.82 12.08
CA THR A 207 -7.55 0.88 13.00
C THR A 207 -8.31 -0.22 12.26
N ASP A 208 -9.04 0.11 11.19
CA ASP A 208 -9.73 -0.88 10.35
C ASP A 208 -8.74 -1.81 9.66
N CYS A 209 -7.61 -1.28 9.18
CA CYS A 209 -6.52 -2.04 8.57
C CYS A 209 -5.92 -3.07 9.54
N ALA A 210 -5.58 -2.63 10.76
CA ALA A 210 -5.07 -3.53 11.79
C ALA A 210 -6.14 -4.55 12.26
N ARG A 211 -7.43 -4.16 12.31
CA ARG A 211 -8.53 -5.07 12.64
C ARG A 211 -8.69 -6.16 11.58
N TYR A 212 -8.57 -5.79 10.31
CA TYR A 212 -8.61 -6.75 9.21
C TYR A 212 -7.50 -7.80 9.36
N ASN A 213 -6.27 -7.38 9.65
CA ASN A 213 -5.16 -8.32 9.86
C ASN A 213 -5.41 -9.26 11.03
N TYR A 214 -5.95 -8.74 12.13
CA TYR A 214 -6.31 -9.56 13.28
C TYR A 214 -7.37 -10.61 12.93
N ALA A 215 -8.43 -10.20 12.22
CA ALA A 215 -9.53 -11.09 11.84
C ALA A 215 -9.13 -12.14 10.78
N LYS A 216 -8.18 -11.79 9.91
CA LYS A 216 -7.74 -12.62 8.79
C LYS A 216 -6.35 -13.25 8.98
N ALA A 217 -5.87 -13.30 10.23
CA ALA A 217 -4.49 -13.71 10.53
C ALA A 217 -4.12 -15.09 9.95
N SER A 218 -5.02 -16.08 10.02
CA SER A 218 -4.76 -17.41 9.45
C SER A 218 -4.71 -17.40 7.92
N GLU A 219 -5.66 -16.72 7.26
CA GLU A 219 -5.73 -16.61 5.80
C GLU A 219 -4.50 -15.87 5.25
N ILE A 220 -4.05 -14.81 5.94
CA ILE A 220 -2.82 -14.08 5.63
C ILE A 220 -1.60 -15.01 5.79
N ALA A 221 -1.52 -15.78 6.88
CA ALA A 221 -0.40 -16.68 7.12
C ALA A 221 -0.31 -17.83 6.10
N SER A 222 -1.44 -18.28 5.55
CA SER A 222 -1.50 -19.26 4.45
C SER A 222 -1.34 -18.65 3.06
N GLY A 223 -1.31 -17.32 2.94
CA GLY A 223 -1.24 -16.62 1.65
C GLY A 223 -2.55 -16.68 0.84
N GLU A 224 -3.69 -16.91 1.49
CA GLU A 224 -5.02 -16.91 0.85
C GLU A 224 -5.55 -15.50 0.61
N THR A 225 -5.07 -14.52 1.39
CA THR A 225 -5.43 -13.11 1.24
C THR A 225 -4.25 -12.20 1.54
N HIS A 226 -4.32 -10.98 1.00
CA HIS A 226 -3.35 -9.92 1.28
C HIS A 226 -3.48 -9.42 2.71
N LYS A 227 -2.35 -9.03 3.30
CA LYS A 227 -2.34 -8.25 4.54
C LYS A 227 -2.67 -6.79 4.25
N CYS A 228 -3.19 -6.10 5.24
CA CYS A 228 -3.30 -4.64 5.20
C CYS A 228 -2.10 -4.05 5.94
N ASN A 229 -1.09 -3.57 5.22
CA ASN A 229 0.02 -2.83 5.84
C ASN A 229 0.08 -1.38 5.37
N THR A 230 -0.89 -0.93 4.56
CA THR A 230 -0.95 0.44 4.10
C THR A 230 -2.39 0.88 4.00
N VAL A 231 -2.62 2.15 4.31
CA VAL A 231 -3.92 2.79 4.08
C VAL A 231 -3.76 4.07 3.28
N CYS A 232 -4.79 4.38 2.49
CA CYS A 232 -5.04 5.69 1.93
C CYS A 232 -6.39 6.18 2.44
N TRP A 233 -6.42 7.32 3.11
CA TRP A 233 -7.63 7.95 3.61
C TRP A 233 -7.88 9.28 2.89
N TRP A 234 -9.07 9.45 2.32
CA TRP A 234 -9.42 10.67 1.63
C TRP A 234 -9.67 11.83 2.59
N ASN A 235 -8.79 12.81 2.50
CA ASN A 235 -8.67 13.94 3.42
C ASN A 235 -9.50 15.17 3.00
N SER A 236 -10.40 15.00 2.04
CA SER A 236 -11.18 16.08 1.43
C SER A 236 -12.68 15.77 1.40
N LEU A 237 -13.48 16.84 1.50
CA LEU A 237 -14.93 16.84 1.34
C LEU A 237 -15.37 17.01 -0.12
N ASP A 238 -14.46 17.37 -1.02
CA ASP A 238 -14.74 17.65 -2.45
C ASP A 238 -14.85 16.37 -3.30
N THR A 239 -15.03 15.22 -2.65
CA THR A 239 -15.16 13.92 -3.29
C THR A 239 -16.59 13.41 -3.12
N ASN A 240 -17.00 12.46 -3.97
CA ASN A 240 -18.29 11.79 -3.82
C ASN A 240 -18.36 10.86 -2.59
N THR A 241 -17.21 10.53 -2.00
CA THR A 241 -17.10 9.68 -0.81
C THR A 241 -16.10 10.28 0.19
N PRO A 242 -16.45 11.39 0.88
CA PRO A 242 -15.58 12.01 1.86
C PRO A 242 -15.16 11.03 2.94
N GLY A 243 -13.87 11.02 3.27
CA GLY A 243 -13.33 10.09 4.28
C GLY A 243 -13.29 8.64 3.84
N ALA A 244 -13.43 8.34 2.55
CA ALA A 244 -13.20 6.99 2.04
C ALA A 244 -11.81 6.48 2.45
N CYS A 245 -11.78 5.24 2.90
CA CYS A 245 -10.64 4.56 3.46
C CYS A 245 -10.39 3.30 2.66
N TRP A 246 -9.19 3.20 2.09
CA TRP A 246 -8.70 1.99 1.44
C TRP A 246 -7.52 1.47 2.21
N GLY A 247 -7.54 0.17 2.50
CA GLY A 247 -6.41 -0.54 3.07
C GLY A 247 -5.98 -1.65 2.14
N TYR A 248 -4.67 -1.78 1.93
CA TYR A 248 -4.09 -2.68 0.94
C TYR A 248 -2.69 -3.11 1.36
N GLU A 249 -2.15 -4.08 0.63
CA GLU A 249 -0.75 -4.46 0.73
C GLU A 249 0.09 -3.54 -0.15
N THR A 250 1.09 -2.89 0.44
CA THR A 250 2.23 -2.34 -0.29
C THR A 250 3.45 -3.21 -0.02
N GLN A 251 4.37 -3.27 -0.98
CA GLN A 251 5.69 -3.84 -0.78
C GLN A 251 6.72 -2.76 -1.00
N ASN A 252 7.79 -2.86 -0.21
CA ASN A 252 8.99 -2.12 -0.51
C ASN A 252 9.48 -2.53 -1.91
N SER A 253 9.75 -1.58 -2.80
CA SER A 253 10.22 -1.91 -4.14
C SER A 253 11.51 -2.74 -4.06
N THR A 254 11.88 -3.42 -5.14
CA THR A 254 13.13 -4.20 -5.22
C THR A 254 14.40 -3.37 -4.94
N ALA A 255 14.27 -2.04 -4.88
CA ALA A 255 15.32 -1.09 -4.54
C ALA A 255 15.33 -0.63 -3.06
N GLY A 256 14.40 -1.10 -2.23
CA GLY A 256 14.34 -0.76 -0.80
C GLY A 256 13.61 0.56 -0.49
N GLU A 257 12.93 1.17 -1.47
CA GLU A 257 12.08 2.35 -1.27
C GLU A 257 10.59 2.09 -1.59
N PHE A 258 9.66 2.62 -0.79
CA PHE A 258 8.23 2.61 -1.11
C PHE A 258 7.94 3.52 -2.31
N GLN A 259 7.02 3.12 -3.17
CA GLN A 259 6.58 3.95 -4.29
C GLN A 259 5.55 4.98 -3.80
N PHE A 260 6.03 6.19 -3.54
CA PHE A 260 5.22 7.33 -3.12
C PHE A 260 4.78 8.15 -4.33
N GLU A 261 3.49 8.44 -4.41
CA GLU A 261 2.92 9.40 -5.34
C GLU A 261 2.35 10.57 -4.52
N THR A 262 2.71 11.80 -4.90
CA THR A 262 2.08 12.97 -4.29
C THR A 262 0.59 12.99 -4.64
N SER A 263 -0.26 13.07 -3.63
CA SER A 263 -1.70 13.01 -3.78
C SER A 263 -2.35 13.96 -2.79
N MET A 264 -2.86 15.09 -3.29
CA MET A 264 -3.51 16.09 -2.42
C MET A 264 -4.77 15.57 -1.73
N ILE A 265 -5.35 14.48 -2.23
CA ILE A 265 -6.59 13.91 -1.71
C ILE A 265 -6.36 12.80 -0.69
N CYS A 266 -5.14 12.30 -0.54
CA CYS A 266 -4.86 11.12 0.29
C CYS A 266 -3.87 11.45 1.40
N ASP A 267 -4.24 11.19 2.65
CA ASP A 267 -3.27 11.00 3.73
C ASP A 267 -3.13 9.49 3.95
N SER A 268 -1.90 8.98 3.94
CA SER A 268 -1.59 7.56 4.03
C SER A 268 -0.88 7.18 5.32
N ALA A 269 -0.85 5.88 5.60
CA ALA A 269 0.06 5.33 6.61
C ALA A 269 0.53 3.92 6.22
N VAL A 270 1.77 3.56 6.56
CA VAL A 270 2.40 2.24 6.31
C VAL A 270 3.21 1.74 7.49
#